data_AF-A0AAV0PGI0-F1
#
_entry.id   AF-A0AAV0PGI0-F1
#
_cell.length_a   1.000
_cell.length_b   1.000
_cell.length_c   1.000
_cell.angle_alpha   90.00
_cell.angle_beta   90.00
_cell.angle_gamma   90.00
#
_symmetry.space_group_name_H-M   'P 1'
#
loop_
_entity.id
_entity.type
_entity.pdbx_description
1 polymer ?
#
loop_
_entity_poly.entity_id
_entity_poly.type
_entity_poly.pdbx_seq_one_letter_code
_entity_poly.pdbx_strand_id
1 'polypeptide(L)'
;MGRIRKTTPLWLIGFAYVSTHPCLSLSTIIKSEVHKSQLFIYSYFQFPPESERTEKLSPNYKGGKMAAVKRIKLGSQGLEVSAQGLGCMGMSAFYGPDKPDSDMIALIHHAINSGVTFFDTSDVYGPRTNEILLGKAFKEGVREKVELATKFGSVFEEGKRGYRGDPAYVRAACEASLKRLEVDCIDLYYQHRVDTTVPIEATVGEMKKLVEEGKIKYIGLSEASAATIRRAHAVHPITAVQLEWSLWSRDVEEEIIPTCRELGIGIVVYSPLGRGFFASGPKLLDSLDDGDFRKMQPRFQGENLDHNKTLFEKVNAMANRKGCTPSQLALAWVHHQGDDVCPIPGTTKIENFDQNVGALSVKLAPEEMSELEAMASDDAVKGDRYMEGIATFKGADTPPFSSWESA
;
A
#
# COMPACT_ATOMS: atom_id res chain seq x y z
N MET A 1 -33.25 -17.71 52.00
CA MET A 1 -31.77 -17.74 52.12
C MET A 1 -31.20 -16.48 51.49
N GLY A 2 -30.16 -15.87 52.06
CA GLY A 2 -29.38 -14.77 51.44
C GLY A 2 -29.98 -13.35 51.47
N ARG A 3 -29.47 -12.46 52.35
CA ARG A 3 -29.75 -11.01 52.40
C ARG A 3 -28.43 -10.22 52.54
N ILE A 4 -28.25 -9.19 51.69
CA ILE A 4 -27.93 -7.77 52.01
C ILE A 4 -26.81 -7.41 53.04
N ARG A 5 -26.01 -6.37 52.69
CA ARG A 5 -25.03 -5.53 53.47
C ARG A 5 -23.63 -6.16 53.72
N LYS A 6 -22.52 -5.53 53.30
CA LYS A 6 -21.84 -4.26 53.72
C LYS A 6 -21.24 -4.30 55.14
N THR A 7 -19.91 -4.19 55.25
CA THR A 7 -19.17 -3.18 56.05
C THR A 7 -17.64 -3.26 55.86
N THR A 8 -16.97 -2.09 55.95
CA THR A 8 -15.51 -1.90 56.04
C THR A 8 -15.07 -1.73 57.52
N PRO A 9 -13.76 -1.76 57.80
CA PRO A 9 -13.09 -0.62 58.47
C PRO A 9 -11.81 -0.21 57.70
N LEU A 10 -11.36 1.05 57.53
CA LEU A 10 -11.50 2.34 58.24
C LEU A 10 -10.53 2.58 59.42
N TRP A 11 -9.41 3.24 59.11
CA TRP A 11 -8.62 4.24 59.87
C TRP A 11 -7.88 5.04 58.75
N LEU A 12 -8.03 6.34 58.45
CA LEU A 12 -8.11 7.59 59.26
C LEU A 12 -6.90 7.71 60.20
N ILE A 13 -6.07 8.75 60.16
CA ILE A 13 -6.29 10.23 60.14
C ILE A 13 -5.30 10.84 59.09
N GLY A 14 -5.56 11.87 58.26
CA GLY A 14 -6.15 13.21 58.46
C GLY A 14 -5.02 14.27 58.27
N PHE A 15 -4.89 14.94 57.12
CA PHE A 15 -5.33 16.34 56.85
C PHE A 15 -5.23 17.26 58.09
N ALA A 16 -4.68 18.49 58.06
CA ALA A 16 -4.52 19.48 56.98
C ALA A 16 -3.31 20.44 57.30
N TYR A 17 -3.01 21.58 56.65
CA TYR A 17 -3.72 22.41 55.64
C TYR A 17 -2.72 23.25 54.76
N VAL A 18 -3.15 24.43 54.29
CA VAL A 18 -2.62 25.34 53.26
C VAL A 18 -2.02 26.63 53.86
N SER A 19 -0.95 27.21 53.29
CA SER A 19 -0.95 28.57 52.63
C SER A 19 0.40 29.34 52.59
N THR A 20 0.46 30.30 51.65
CA THR A 20 1.36 31.48 51.52
C THR A 20 2.86 31.36 51.20
N HIS A 21 3.26 32.10 50.15
CA HIS A 21 4.60 32.66 49.84
C HIS A 21 4.92 33.87 50.78
N PRO A 22 6.06 34.61 50.62
CA PRO A 22 7.43 34.24 50.21
C PRO A 22 8.50 34.75 51.22
N CYS A 23 9.77 34.39 51.08
CA CYS A 23 10.86 35.35 51.39
C CYS A 23 12.21 34.98 50.72
N LEU A 24 13.03 36.00 50.46
CA LEU A 24 14.38 35.88 49.92
C LEU A 24 15.41 35.58 51.03
N SER A 25 16.49 34.90 50.65
CA SER A 25 17.82 35.44 50.93
C SER A 25 18.79 35.15 49.77
N LEU A 26 19.29 36.21 49.14
CA LEU A 26 20.52 36.12 48.36
C LEU A 26 21.69 36.06 49.36
N SER A 27 22.63 35.15 49.16
CA SER A 27 24.05 35.46 48.91
C SER A 27 24.94 34.25 49.15
N THR A 28 26.05 34.20 48.41
CA THR A 28 27.13 33.18 48.47
C THR A 28 26.80 31.88 47.71
N ILE A 29 27.82 31.33 47.03
CA ILE A 29 27.83 30.06 46.25
C ILE A 29 27.12 30.08 44.87
N ILE A 30 27.28 31.13 44.06
CA ILE A 30 27.25 31.01 42.58
C ILE A 30 28.32 31.91 41.95
N LYS A 31 29.63 31.59 42.11
CA LYS A 31 30.73 32.22 41.35
C LYS A 31 31.98 31.33 41.08
N SER A 32 31.89 30.00 41.22
CA SER A 32 33.03 29.08 41.00
C SER A 32 32.81 27.98 39.93
N GLU A 33 31.58 27.56 39.65
CA GLU A 33 31.32 26.32 38.87
C GLU A 33 31.00 26.51 37.37
N VAL A 34 31.11 27.72 36.80
CA VAL A 34 30.74 27.99 35.39
C VAL A 34 31.93 27.80 34.40
N HIS A 35 33.05 27.23 34.85
CA HIS A 35 34.26 27.02 34.02
C HIS A 35 34.83 25.59 34.05
N LYS A 36 34.04 24.59 34.44
CA LYS A 36 34.45 23.15 34.39
C LYS A 36 33.42 22.18 33.79
N SER A 37 32.42 22.67 33.08
CA SER A 37 31.38 21.83 32.45
C SER A 37 31.40 21.80 30.92
N GLN A 38 32.32 22.53 30.29
CA GLN A 38 32.44 22.62 28.82
C GLN A 38 33.49 21.66 28.22
N LEU A 39 34.03 20.75 29.03
CA LEU A 39 35.04 19.76 28.64
C LEU A 39 34.73 18.34 29.19
N PHE A 40 33.45 17.94 29.23
CA PHE A 40 33.07 16.58 29.64
C PHE A 40 31.82 15.99 28.95
N ILE A 41 31.54 16.39 27.71
CA ILE A 41 30.58 15.69 26.81
C ILE A 41 31.20 15.59 25.40
N TYR A 42 32.27 14.79 25.28
CA TYR A 42 32.91 14.48 23.98
C TYR A 42 33.72 13.16 24.03
N SER A 43 33.18 12.09 24.64
CA SER A 43 33.87 10.77 24.66
C SER A 43 33.01 9.51 24.76
N TYR A 44 31.67 9.58 24.75
CA TYR A 44 30.80 8.39 24.82
C TYR A 44 29.60 8.47 23.88
N PHE A 45 29.86 8.18 22.60
CA PHE A 45 28.97 7.46 21.68
C PHE A 45 29.77 7.17 20.39
N GLN A 46 30.76 6.28 20.49
CA GLN A 46 31.35 5.69 19.29
C GLN A 46 30.42 4.59 18.79
N PHE A 47 29.84 4.80 17.61
CA PHE A 47 29.28 3.71 16.82
C PHE A 47 30.43 2.76 16.44
N PRO A 48 30.23 1.43 16.50
CA PRO A 48 31.24 0.49 16.02
C PRO A 48 31.44 0.68 14.50
N PRO A 49 32.67 0.48 13.98
CA PRO A 49 32.92 0.57 12.55
C PRO A 49 32.12 -0.46 11.76
N GLU A 50 31.86 -0.13 10.49
CA GLU A 50 30.92 -0.80 9.58
C GLU A 50 31.36 -2.19 9.09
N SER A 51 32.30 -2.85 9.78
CA SER A 51 32.99 -4.07 9.34
C SER A 51 32.56 -5.37 10.03
N GLU A 52 31.71 -5.32 11.06
CA GLU A 52 31.29 -6.53 11.82
C GLU A 52 29.76 -6.66 11.93
N ARG A 53 29.10 -6.90 10.79
CA ARG A 53 27.74 -7.47 10.76
C ARG A 53 27.54 -8.47 9.62
N THR A 54 28.44 -9.43 9.50
CA THR A 54 28.31 -10.56 8.56
C THR A 54 27.34 -11.62 9.09
N GLU A 55 26.06 -11.31 9.11
CA GLU A 55 25.04 -12.37 9.12
C GLU A 55 24.94 -12.97 7.71
N LYS A 56 24.74 -14.30 7.63
CA LYS A 56 25.02 -15.08 6.42
C LYS A 56 23.99 -14.82 5.29
N LEU A 57 24.30 -13.86 4.42
CA LEU A 57 23.70 -13.78 3.09
C LEU A 57 23.88 -15.12 2.35
N SER A 58 22.83 -15.54 1.63
CA SER A 58 22.90 -16.73 0.79
C SER A 58 24.00 -16.59 -0.28
N PRO A 59 24.79 -17.63 -0.58
CA PRO A 59 26.03 -17.52 -1.35
C PRO A 59 25.88 -17.13 -2.84
N ASN A 60 24.65 -16.85 -3.31
CA ASN A 60 24.35 -16.60 -4.73
C ASN A 60 24.04 -15.13 -5.07
N TYR A 61 23.88 -14.22 -4.10
CA TYR A 61 23.60 -12.80 -4.42
C TYR A 61 24.89 -12.02 -4.68
N LYS A 62 25.43 -12.15 -5.90
CA LYS A 62 26.45 -11.21 -6.40
C LYS A 62 25.76 -9.88 -6.70
N GLY A 63 26.28 -8.79 -6.14
CA GLY A 63 25.78 -7.43 -6.40
C GLY A 63 25.91 -7.05 -7.88
N GLY A 64 24.89 -7.37 -8.66
CA GLY A 64 24.74 -6.90 -10.04
C GLY A 64 24.36 -5.42 -10.06
N LYS A 65 24.57 -4.76 -11.20
CA LYS A 65 23.91 -3.48 -11.45
C LYS A 65 22.40 -3.68 -11.32
N MET A 66 21.76 -2.84 -10.51
CA MET A 66 20.30 -2.78 -10.42
C MET A 66 19.68 -2.67 -11.81
N ALA A 67 18.56 -3.37 -12.02
CA ALA A 67 17.85 -3.33 -13.29
C ALA A 67 17.46 -1.89 -13.61
N ALA A 68 17.73 -1.42 -14.83
CA ALA A 68 17.29 -0.09 -15.24
C ALA A 68 15.76 -0.06 -15.30
N VAL A 69 15.13 0.62 -14.34
CA VAL A 69 13.68 0.79 -14.28
C VAL A 69 13.27 1.68 -15.46
N LYS A 70 12.66 1.07 -16.47
CA LYS A 70 12.14 1.77 -17.64
C LYS A 70 10.90 2.58 -17.28
N ARG A 71 10.57 3.57 -18.11
CA ARG A 71 9.26 4.22 -18.08
C ARG A 71 8.30 3.52 -19.05
N ILE A 72 7.02 3.52 -18.71
CA ILE A 72 5.89 3.07 -19.54
C ILE A 72 4.79 4.13 -19.55
N LYS A 73 3.91 4.08 -20.55
CA LYS A 73 2.69 4.90 -20.58
C LYS A 73 1.58 4.16 -19.85
N LEU A 74 0.96 4.81 -18.86
CA LEU A 74 -0.17 4.24 -18.12
C LEU A 74 -1.46 4.85 -18.65
N GLY A 75 -2.12 4.10 -19.54
CA GLY A 75 -3.26 4.62 -20.32
C GLY A 75 -2.83 5.47 -21.52
N SER A 76 -3.82 6.06 -22.18
CA SER A 76 -3.68 6.86 -23.41
C SER A 76 -3.57 8.38 -23.18
N GLN A 77 -3.79 8.84 -21.95
CA GLN A 77 -3.95 10.25 -21.57
C GLN A 77 -2.63 11.01 -21.37
N GLY A 78 -1.48 10.33 -21.44
CA GLY A 78 -0.15 10.95 -21.32
C GLY A 78 0.54 10.79 -19.96
N LEU A 79 -0.04 10.05 -19.02
CA LEU A 79 0.65 9.65 -17.80
C LEU A 79 1.78 8.67 -18.16
N GLU A 80 3.02 9.00 -17.79
CA GLU A 80 4.16 8.09 -17.85
C GLU A 80 4.66 7.79 -16.45
N VAL A 81 4.90 6.50 -16.16
CA VAL A 81 5.28 5.97 -14.85
C VAL A 81 6.49 5.04 -14.98
N SER A 82 7.16 4.73 -13.87
CA SER A 82 8.08 3.60 -13.82
C SER A 82 7.36 2.27 -14.10
N ALA A 83 8.00 1.35 -14.84
CA ALA A 83 7.45 0.04 -15.20
C ALA A 83 7.05 -0.82 -13.99
N GLN A 84 7.61 -0.52 -12.82
CA GLN A 84 7.16 -0.99 -11.53
C GLN A 84 6.96 0.21 -10.61
N GLY A 85 5.85 0.26 -9.87
CA GLY A 85 5.64 1.24 -8.80
C GLY A 85 5.90 0.65 -7.41
N LEU A 86 5.71 1.45 -6.37
CA LEU A 86 5.77 1.03 -4.97
C LEU A 86 4.40 1.20 -4.30
N GLY A 87 3.84 0.11 -3.78
CA GLY A 87 2.65 0.14 -2.94
C GLY A 87 3.01 0.45 -1.48
N CYS A 88 2.67 1.64 -1.00
CA CYS A 88 3.09 2.15 0.31
C CYS A 88 2.24 1.65 1.50
N MET A 89 1.13 0.94 1.23
CA MET A 89 0.19 0.41 2.24
C MET A 89 0.88 -0.26 3.44
N GLY A 90 1.80 -1.19 3.20
CA GLY A 90 2.44 -1.98 4.26
C GLY A 90 3.36 -1.20 5.21
N MET A 91 3.65 0.07 4.92
CA MET A 91 4.43 0.95 5.78
C MET A 91 3.63 1.41 7.02
N SER A 92 2.30 1.47 6.91
CA SER A 92 1.40 2.04 7.94
C SER A 92 0.02 1.37 8.01
N ALA A 93 -0.18 0.20 7.39
CA ALA A 93 -1.50 -0.43 7.35
C ALA A 93 -1.48 -1.96 7.10
N PHE A 94 -2.41 -2.64 7.77
CA PHE A 94 -2.87 -4.03 7.57
C PHE A 94 -1.84 -5.17 7.75
N TYR A 95 -0.53 -4.93 7.55
CA TYR A 95 0.52 -5.95 7.64
C TYR A 95 1.41 -5.75 8.88
N GLY A 96 0.79 -5.90 10.05
CA GLY A 96 1.41 -5.65 11.35
C GLY A 96 1.42 -4.16 11.74
N PRO A 97 2.23 -3.77 12.74
CA PRO A 97 2.29 -2.38 13.23
C PRO A 97 2.99 -1.45 12.25
N ASP A 98 2.68 -0.15 12.32
CA ASP A 98 3.36 0.93 11.60
C ASP A 98 4.88 0.84 11.78
N LYS A 99 5.62 1.11 10.70
CA LYS A 99 7.08 1.12 10.71
C LYS A 99 7.60 2.54 11.00
N PRO A 100 8.82 2.70 11.54
CA PRO A 100 9.37 4.03 11.81
C PRO A 100 9.43 4.89 10.56
N ASP A 101 8.94 6.13 10.64
CA ASP A 101 8.93 7.08 9.52
C ASP A 101 10.31 7.23 8.86
N SER A 102 11.39 7.26 9.65
CA SER A 102 12.77 7.36 9.16
C SER A 102 13.11 6.26 8.14
N ASP A 103 12.72 5.04 8.46
CA ASP A 103 13.11 3.84 7.73
C ASP A 103 12.28 3.74 6.44
N MET A 104 11.03 4.16 6.50
CA MET A 104 10.13 4.18 5.34
C MET A 104 10.42 5.35 4.40
N ILE A 105 10.81 6.52 4.92
CA ILE A 105 11.34 7.63 4.11
C ILE A 105 12.63 7.20 3.41
N ALA A 106 13.56 6.55 4.11
CA ALA A 106 14.78 6.02 3.50
C ALA A 106 14.49 4.99 2.39
N LEU A 107 13.49 4.11 2.58
CA LEU A 107 13.03 3.16 1.56
C LEU A 107 12.38 3.86 0.35
N ILE A 108 11.58 4.90 0.56
CA ILE A 108 11.00 5.73 -0.53
C ILE A 108 12.12 6.41 -1.32
N HIS A 109 13.10 7.02 -0.64
CA HIS A 109 14.24 7.66 -1.29
C HIS A 109 15.12 6.65 -2.05
N HIS A 110 15.35 5.46 -1.50
CA HIS A 110 16.04 4.36 -2.19
C HIS A 110 15.30 3.92 -3.47
N ALA A 111 13.97 3.86 -3.42
CA ALA A 111 13.15 3.53 -4.57
C ALA A 111 13.26 4.59 -5.69
N ILE A 112 13.20 5.87 -5.33
CA ILE A 112 13.40 7.00 -6.27
C ILE A 112 14.80 6.97 -6.88
N ASN A 113 15.83 6.76 -6.07
CA ASN A 113 17.22 6.65 -6.54
C ASN A 113 17.45 5.42 -7.44
N SER A 114 16.61 4.39 -7.32
CA SER A 114 16.60 3.20 -8.19
C SER A 114 15.78 3.39 -9.48
N GLY A 115 15.14 4.54 -9.68
CA GLY A 115 14.35 4.87 -10.86
C GLY A 115 12.86 4.50 -10.77
N VAL A 116 12.36 4.10 -9.59
CA VAL A 116 10.92 3.98 -9.35
C VAL A 116 10.34 5.36 -9.08
N THR A 117 9.37 5.78 -9.88
CA THR A 117 8.73 7.10 -9.79
C THR A 117 7.25 7.02 -9.42
N PHE A 118 6.60 5.87 -9.58
CA PHE A 118 5.18 5.71 -9.27
C PHE A 118 4.95 5.18 -7.85
N PHE A 119 4.28 5.98 -7.01
CA PHE A 119 4.03 5.66 -5.60
C PHE A 119 2.53 5.64 -5.30
N ASP A 120 2.05 4.53 -4.74
CA ASP A 120 0.63 4.27 -4.47
C ASP A 120 0.32 4.28 -2.97
N THR A 121 -0.60 5.15 -2.55
CA THR A 121 -1.14 5.25 -1.17
C THR A 121 -2.67 5.35 -1.19
N SER A 122 -3.31 5.63 -0.04
CA SER A 122 -4.75 5.89 0.10
C SER A 122 -5.03 6.54 1.46
N ASP A 123 -6.09 7.36 1.52
CA ASP A 123 -6.64 7.91 2.76
C ASP A 123 -6.95 6.89 3.87
N VAL A 124 -7.28 5.65 3.52
CA VAL A 124 -7.60 4.55 4.45
C VAL A 124 -6.38 3.85 5.04
N TYR A 125 -5.15 4.14 4.57
CA TYR A 125 -3.92 3.52 5.08
C TYR A 125 -3.42 4.29 6.32
N GLY A 126 -3.39 3.63 7.48
CA GLY A 126 -3.17 4.24 8.81
C GLY A 126 -4.31 3.97 9.80
N PRO A 127 -5.51 4.53 9.59
CA PRO A 127 -5.93 5.42 8.49
C PRO A 127 -5.23 6.79 8.49
N ARG A 128 -5.14 7.42 7.32
CA ARG A 128 -4.62 8.78 7.07
C ARG A 128 -3.15 9.05 7.41
N THR A 129 -2.43 8.13 8.06
CA THR A 129 -1.00 8.31 8.41
C THR A 129 -0.07 8.08 7.22
N ASN A 130 -0.41 7.18 6.30
CA ASN A 130 0.45 6.83 5.16
C ASN A 130 0.63 7.98 4.17
N GLU A 131 -0.42 8.77 3.91
CA GLU A 131 -0.33 10.00 3.11
C GLU A 131 0.57 11.05 3.80
N ILE A 132 0.53 11.16 5.14
CA ILE A 132 1.42 12.06 5.89
C ILE A 132 2.88 11.60 5.80
N LEU A 133 3.12 10.29 5.84
CA LEU A 133 4.45 9.70 5.63
C LEU A 133 5.00 10.03 4.23
N LEU A 134 4.19 9.87 3.18
CA LEU A 134 4.60 10.22 1.81
C LEU A 134 4.82 11.74 1.66
N GLY A 135 3.96 12.57 2.26
CA GLY A 135 4.14 14.03 2.29
C GLY A 135 5.45 14.45 2.96
N LYS A 136 5.90 13.75 4.01
CA LYS A 136 7.26 13.93 4.58
C LYS A 136 8.35 13.48 3.62
N ALA A 137 8.18 12.35 2.94
CA ALA A 137 9.19 11.80 2.02
C ALA A 137 9.39 12.65 0.76
N PHE A 138 8.37 13.40 0.30
CA PHE A 138 8.40 14.16 -0.94
C PHE A 138 8.84 15.64 -0.81
N LYS A 139 9.24 16.07 0.39
CA LYS A 139 9.82 17.42 0.61
C LYS A 139 11.17 17.57 -0.11
N GLU A 140 11.74 18.78 -0.07
CA GLU A 140 13.12 19.05 -0.54
C GLU A 140 13.39 18.74 -2.02
N GLY A 141 12.41 18.96 -2.91
CA GLY A 141 12.58 18.70 -4.35
C GLY A 141 12.59 17.21 -4.71
N VAL A 142 11.72 16.45 -4.05
CA VAL A 142 11.48 15.03 -4.37
C VAL A 142 10.13 14.86 -5.09
N ARG A 143 9.14 15.72 -4.81
CA ARG A 143 7.79 15.67 -5.40
C ARG A 143 7.75 15.69 -6.94
N GLU A 144 8.65 16.42 -7.58
CA GLU A 144 8.75 16.54 -9.04
C GLU A 144 9.36 15.30 -9.74
N LYS A 145 9.91 14.37 -8.95
CA LYS A 145 10.53 13.13 -9.43
C LYS A 145 9.58 11.93 -9.37
N VAL A 146 8.34 12.14 -8.92
CA VAL A 146 7.37 11.08 -8.65
C VAL A 146 6.00 11.35 -9.27
N GLU A 147 5.36 10.29 -9.73
CA GLU A 147 3.94 10.24 -10.01
C GLU A 147 3.22 9.68 -8.78
N LEU A 148 2.41 10.53 -8.15
CA LEU A 148 1.73 10.22 -6.90
C LEU A 148 0.30 9.73 -7.17
N ALA A 149 0.04 8.48 -6.77
CA ALA A 149 -1.28 7.87 -6.71
C ALA A 149 -1.84 7.88 -5.28
N THR A 150 -3.05 8.42 -5.10
CA THR A 150 -3.84 8.21 -3.87
C THR A 150 -5.32 7.98 -4.19
N LYS A 151 -6.10 7.59 -3.19
CA LYS A 151 -7.46 7.08 -3.35
C LYS A 151 -8.37 7.55 -2.22
N PHE A 152 -9.67 7.59 -2.51
CA PHE A 152 -10.75 7.85 -1.57
C PHE A 152 -11.84 6.77 -1.61
N GLY A 153 -12.79 6.87 -0.70
CA GLY A 153 -14.10 6.24 -0.84
C GLY A 153 -14.37 5.13 0.17
N SER A 154 -13.33 4.60 0.83
CA SER A 154 -13.53 3.69 1.98
C SER A 154 -13.85 4.48 3.25
N VAL A 155 -15.07 4.35 3.75
CA VAL A 155 -15.47 4.94 5.04
C VAL A 155 -15.64 3.87 6.12
N PHE A 156 -15.53 4.31 7.37
CA PHE A 156 -15.82 3.49 8.55
C PHE A 156 -16.75 4.27 9.46
N GLU A 157 -18.04 3.96 9.39
CA GLU A 157 -19.13 4.68 10.05
C GLU A 157 -19.87 3.70 10.97
N GLU A 158 -20.16 4.10 12.21
CA GLU A 158 -20.84 3.26 13.23
C GLU A 158 -20.22 1.85 13.46
N GLY A 159 -18.90 1.71 13.26
CA GLY A 159 -18.21 0.42 13.38
C GLY A 159 -18.36 -0.49 12.15
N LYS A 160 -18.96 0.00 11.06
CA LYS A 160 -19.14 -0.73 9.80
C LYS A 160 -18.31 -0.09 8.69
N ARG A 161 -17.79 -0.93 7.79
CA ARG A 161 -17.17 -0.46 6.54
C ARG A 161 -18.27 -0.11 5.54
N GLY A 162 -18.15 1.05 4.91
CA GLY A 162 -19.00 1.49 3.80
C GLY A 162 -18.15 2.08 2.67
N TYR A 163 -18.80 2.38 1.55
CA TYR A 163 -18.17 3.04 0.41
C TYR A 163 -18.96 4.30 0.03
N ARG A 164 -18.26 5.38 -0.31
CA ARG A 164 -18.85 6.66 -0.70
C ARG A 164 -18.26 7.20 -1.99
N GLY A 165 -19.13 7.46 -2.96
CA GLY A 165 -18.83 8.04 -4.27
C GLY A 165 -19.61 9.33 -4.54
N ASP A 166 -20.38 9.84 -3.57
CA ASP A 166 -21.13 11.08 -3.74
C ASP A 166 -20.21 12.29 -3.98
N PRO A 167 -20.58 13.25 -4.85
CA PRO A 167 -19.74 14.40 -5.21
C PRO A 167 -19.20 15.20 -4.00
N ALA A 168 -20.02 15.40 -2.96
CA ALA A 168 -19.59 16.12 -1.77
C ALA A 168 -18.44 15.40 -1.05
N TYR A 169 -18.51 14.07 -0.94
CA TYR A 169 -17.44 13.25 -0.40
C TYR A 169 -16.19 13.23 -1.29
N VAL A 170 -16.34 13.03 -2.60
CA VAL A 170 -15.23 13.01 -3.57
C VAL A 170 -14.35 14.26 -3.41
N ARG A 171 -14.98 15.44 -3.37
CA ARG A 171 -14.29 16.71 -3.17
C ARG A 171 -13.66 16.80 -1.78
N ALA A 172 -14.42 16.55 -0.72
CA ALA A 172 -13.91 16.65 0.65
C ALA A 172 -12.72 15.71 0.92
N ALA A 173 -12.73 14.50 0.35
CA ALA A 173 -11.63 13.55 0.43
C ALA A 173 -10.40 14.05 -0.33
N CYS A 174 -10.57 14.65 -1.52
CA CYS A 174 -9.46 15.18 -2.31
C CYS A 174 -8.74 16.32 -1.60
N GLU A 175 -9.48 17.34 -1.14
CA GLU A 175 -8.92 18.47 -0.36
C GLU A 175 -8.18 17.97 0.89
N ALA A 176 -8.74 16.97 1.57
CA ALA A 176 -8.13 16.40 2.76
C ALA A 176 -6.87 15.57 2.46
N SER A 177 -6.81 14.90 1.30
CA SER A 177 -5.61 14.19 0.81
C SER A 177 -4.50 15.16 0.43
N LEU A 178 -4.79 16.19 -0.38
CA LEU A 178 -3.85 17.27 -0.73
C LEU A 178 -3.20 17.87 0.52
N LYS A 179 -4.01 18.19 1.54
CA LYS A 179 -3.54 18.71 2.82
C LYS A 179 -2.65 17.74 3.61
N ARG A 180 -2.92 16.43 3.59
CA ARG A 180 -2.11 15.41 4.29
C ARG A 180 -0.78 15.14 3.59
N LEU A 181 -0.79 15.17 2.26
CA LEU A 181 0.37 14.99 1.40
C LEU A 181 1.24 16.26 1.33
N GLU A 182 0.73 17.43 1.75
CA GLU A 182 1.36 18.74 1.59
C GLU A 182 1.73 19.03 0.10
N VAL A 183 0.80 18.72 -0.82
CA VAL A 183 0.97 18.96 -2.28
C VAL A 183 -0.22 19.73 -2.85
N ASP A 184 0.04 20.56 -3.87
CA ASP A 184 -1.00 21.30 -4.59
C ASP A 184 -1.77 20.44 -5.61
N CYS A 185 -1.18 19.31 -6.03
CA CYS A 185 -1.72 18.45 -7.09
C CYS A 185 -1.34 16.96 -6.87
N ILE A 186 -2.32 16.07 -7.06
CA ILE A 186 -2.14 14.62 -7.12
C ILE A 186 -2.04 14.19 -8.61
N ASP A 187 -1.12 13.30 -8.96
CA ASP A 187 -1.01 12.86 -10.36
C ASP A 187 -2.18 11.96 -10.74
N LEU A 188 -2.45 10.91 -9.97
CA LEU A 188 -3.50 9.95 -10.26
C LEU A 188 -4.41 9.71 -9.04
N TYR A 189 -5.69 10.04 -9.17
CA TYR A 189 -6.65 9.93 -8.08
C TYR A 189 -7.69 8.86 -8.36
N TYR A 190 -7.87 7.93 -7.42
CA TYR A 190 -8.76 6.78 -7.58
C TYR A 190 -9.99 6.84 -6.68
N GLN A 191 -11.15 6.42 -7.21
CA GLN A 191 -12.16 5.79 -6.35
C GLN A 191 -11.63 4.40 -5.94
N HIS A 192 -11.36 4.18 -4.65
CA HIS A 192 -10.72 2.97 -4.12
C HIS A 192 -11.65 1.75 -4.12
N ARG A 193 -12.96 1.97 -3.96
CA ARG A 193 -14.01 0.97 -4.04
C ARG A 193 -15.27 1.65 -4.58
N VAL A 194 -15.97 0.98 -5.49
CA VAL A 194 -17.22 1.51 -6.06
C VAL A 194 -18.28 1.61 -4.97
N ASP A 195 -18.91 2.79 -4.90
CA ASP A 195 -20.15 3.00 -4.17
C ASP A 195 -21.31 2.53 -5.05
N THR A 196 -21.97 1.45 -4.66
CA THR A 196 -23.07 0.83 -5.42
C THR A 196 -24.43 1.53 -5.19
N THR A 197 -24.45 2.63 -4.43
CA THR A 197 -25.64 3.47 -4.21
C THR A 197 -25.64 4.75 -5.06
N VAL A 198 -24.48 5.15 -5.59
CA VAL A 198 -24.29 6.35 -6.40
C VAL A 198 -23.94 5.96 -7.85
N PRO A 199 -24.63 6.48 -8.88
CA PRO A 199 -24.25 6.30 -10.28
C PRO A 199 -22.83 6.80 -10.54
N ILE A 200 -22.01 5.97 -11.19
CA ILE A 200 -20.59 6.27 -11.42
C ILE A 200 -20.36 7.59 -12.17
N GLU A 201 -21.31 8.01 -12.99
CA GLU A 201 -21.28 9.28 -13.72
C GLU A 201 -21.30 10.50 -12.79
N ALA A 202 -21.96 10.41 -11.61
CA ALA A 202 -21.94 11.47 -10.61
C ALA A 202 -20.56 11.56 -9.93
N THR A 203 -19.99 10.41 -9.54
CA THR A 203 -18.65 10.33 -8.95
C THR A 203 -17.58 10.86 -9.89
N VAL A 204 -17.54 10.35 -11.13
CA VAL A 204 -16.55 10.75 -12.15
C VAL A 204 -16.80 12.17 -12.64
N GLY A 205 -18.06 12.62 -12.67
CA GLY A 205 -18.41 14.01 -12.96
C GLY A 205 -17.82 15.00 -11.97
N GLU A 206 -17.68 14.63 -10.69
CA GLU A 206 -16.98 15.46 -9.70
C GLU A 206 -15.45 15.35 -9.82
N MET A 207 -14.92 14.14 -10.03
CA MET A 207 -13.49 13.95 -10.28
C MET A 207 -13.02 14.74 -11.52
N LYS A 208 -13.84 14.84 -12.56
CA LYS A 208 -13.60 15.69 -13.74
C LYS A 208 -13.43 17.17 -13.37
N LYS A 209 -14.25 17.72 -12.46
CA LYS A 209 -14.07 19.10 -11.98
C LYS A 209 -12.75 19.27 -11.25
N LEU A 210 -12.32 18.27 -10.48
CA LEU A 210 -11.01 18.30 -9.80
C LEU A 210 -9.84 18.26 -10.81
N VAL A 211 -10.01 17.64 -11.99
CA VAL A 211 -9.06 17.76 -13.12
C VAL A 211 -9.08 19.18 -13.70
N GLU A 212 -10.27 19.73 -13.97
CA GLU A 212 -10.44 21.08 -14.52
C GLU A 212 -9.91 22.18 -13.57
N GLU A 213 -9.94 21.95 -12.25
CA GLU A 213 -9.34 22.79 -11.20
C GLU A 213 -7.83 22.57 -11.00
N GLY A 214 -7.23 21.58 -11.67
CA GLY A 214 -5.81 21.24 -11.54
C GLY A 214 -5.40 20.52 -10.24
N LYS A 215 -6.37 20.13 -9.40
CA LYS A 215 -6.13 19.43 -8.11
C LYS A 215 -5.70 17.98 -8.30
N ILE A 216 -6.17 17.35 -9.37
CA ILE A 216 -5.72 16.04 -9.81
C ILE A 216 -5.37 16.10 -11.31
N LYS A 217 -4.43 15.31 -11.82
CA LYS A 217 -4.14 15.27 -13.27
C LYS A 217 -4.92 14.19 -14.00
N TYR A 218 -5.03 13.01 -13.38
CA TYR A 218 -5.59 11.80 -13.97
C TYR A 218 -6.58 11.12 -13.03
N ILE A 219 -7.58 10.47 -13.62
CA ILE A 219 -8.63 9.72 -12.91
C ILE A 219 -8.35 8.23 -13.02
N GLY A 220 -8.44 7.51 -11.91
CA GLY A 220 -8.43 6.05 -11.86
C GLY A 220 -9.67 5.48 -11.18
N LEU A 221 -9.90 4.19 -11.37
CA LEU A 221 -10.86 3.39 -10.60
C LEU A 221 -10.14 2.20 -9.98
N SER A 222 -10.59 1.71 -8.83
CA SER A 222 -10.10 0.47 -8.26
C SER A 222 -11.26 -0.50 -8.01
N GLU A 223 -11.07 -1.75 -8.46
CA GLU A 223 -12.01 -2.84 -8.27
C GLU A 223 -13.45 -2.49 -8.66
N ALA A 224 -13.60 -1.99 -9.90
CA ALA A 224 -14.85 -1.67 -10.55
C ALA A 224 -15.22 -2.72 -11.61
N SER A 225 -16.51 -2.96 -11.86
CA SER A 225 -16.98 -3.88 -12.90
C SER A 225 -16.70 -3.33 -14.31
N ALA A 226 -16.71 -4.21 -15.33
CA ALA A 226 -16.56 -3.80 -16.72
C ALA A 226 -17.63 -2.78 -17.16
N ALA A 227 -18.88 -2.95 -16.71
CA ALA A 227 -19.97 -2.01 -16.99
C ALA A 227 -19.75 -0.64 -16.34
N THR A 228 -19.31 -0.61 -15.08
CA THR A 228 -18.97 0.63 -14.36
C THR A 228 -17.78 1.34 -15.00
N ILE A 229 -16.73 0.61 -15.43
CA ILE A 229 -15.56 1.17 -16.12
C ILE A 229 -15.97 1.86 -17.44
N ARG A 230 -16.81 1.21 -18.25
CA ARG A 230 -17.28 1.77 -19.54
C ARG A 230 -18.09 3.06 -19.35
N ARG A 231 -19.00 3.07 -18.38
CA ARG A 231 -19.82 4.25 -18.03
C ARG A 231 -18.98 5.40 -17.48
N ALA A 232 -18.02 5.09 -16.61
CA ALA A 232 -17.05 6.06 -16.10
C ALA A 232 -16.26 6.73 -17.22
N HIS A 233 -15.69 5.92 -18.12
CA HIS A 233 -14.83 6.39 -19.21
C HIS A 233 -15.59 7.28 -20.21
N ALA A 234 -16.91 7.08 -20.38
CA ALA A 234 -17.76 7.93 -21.20
C ALA A 234 -17.96 9.36 -20.62
N VAL A 235 -17.76 9.56 -19.32
CA VAL A 235 -17.87 10.89 -18.67
C VAL A 235 -16.54 11.64 -18.66
N HIS A 236 -15.46 10.93 -18.34
CA HIS A 236 -14.08 11.42 -18.44
C HIS A 236 -13.12 10.23 -18.65
N PRO A 237 -12.09 10.34 -19.51
CA PRO A 237 -11.18 9.23 -19.78
C PRO A 237 -10.49 8.67 -18.52
N ILE A 238 -10.86 7.45 -18.11
CA ILE A 238 -10.19 6.73 -17.00
C ILE A 238 -8.79 6.33 -17.45
N THR A 239 -7.78 6.77 -16.71
CA THR A 239 -6.35 6.58 -17.05
C THR A 239 -5.83 5.22 -16.61
N ALA A 240 -6.26 4.75 -15.43
CA ALA A 240 -5.89 3.45 -14.92
C ALA A 240 -7.03 2.75 -14.15
N VAL A 241 -7.07 1.42 -14.23
CA VAL A 241 -7.85 0.57 -13.32
C VAL A 241 -6.88 -0.21 -12.43
N GLN A 242 -7.08 -0.11 -11.11
CA GLN A 242 -6.30 -0.85 -10.13
C GLN A 242 -7.06 -2.08 -9.64
N LEU A 243 -6.42 -3.25 -9.67
CA LEU A 243 -7.05 -4.54 -9.39
C LEU A 243 -6.07 -5.59 -8.86
N GLU A 244 -6.58 -6.68 -8.29
CA GLU A 244 -5.74 -7.81 -7.88
C GLU A 244 -5.49 -8.76 -9.07
N TRP A 245 -4.22 -8.88 -9.49
CA TRP A 245 -3.83 -9.80 -10.55
C TRP A 245 -2.50 -10.47 -10.24
N SER A 246 -2.44 -11.79 -10.36
CA SER A 246 -1.22 -12.59 -10.14
C SER A 246 -1.45 -14.03 -10.59
N LEU A 247 -0.41 -14.86 -10.51
CA LEU A 247 -0.55 -16.32 -10.50
C LEU A 247 -1.46 -16.86 -9.36
N TRP A 248 -1.96 -16.00 -8.47
CA TRP A 248 -2.88 -16.33 -7.37
C TRP A 248 -4.32 -15.86 -7.59
N SER A 249 -4.53 -14.91 -8.50
CA SER A 249 -5.79 -14.19 -8.70
C SER A 249 -5.89 -13.85 -10.19
N ARG A 250 -6.68 -14.64 -10.92
CA ARG A 250 -6.85 -14.57 -12.38
C ARG A 250 -8.25 -14.08 -12.80
N ASP A 251 -9.16 -13.88 -11.83
CA ASP A 251 -10.59 -13.62 -12.07
C ASP A 251 -10.89 -12.31 -12.82
N VAL A 252 -9.90 -11.44 -13.00
CA VAL A 252 -10.00 -10.20 -13.78
C VAL A 252 -9.85 -10.39 -15.29
N GLU A 253 -9.30 -11.53 -15.74
CA GLU A 253 -8.95 -11.76 -17.16
C GLU A 253 -10.16 -11.98 -18.07
N GLU A 254 -11.28 -12.42 -17.52
CA GLU A 254 -12.52 -12.70 -18.27
C GLU A 254 -13.12 -11.43 -18.87
N GLU A 255 -13.25 -10.36 -18.08
CA GLU A 255 -13.95 -9.12 -18.49
C GLU A 255 -13.17 -7.82 -18.28
N ILE A 256 -12.40 -7.72 -17.18
CA ILE A 256 -11.81 -6.44 -16.75
C ILE A 256 -10.57 -6.11 -17.59
N ILE A 257 -9.66 -7.06 -17.76
CA ILE A 257 -8.44 -6.87 -18.58
C ILE A 257 -8.80 -6.57 -20.05
N PRO A 258 -9.71 -7.33 -20.72
CA PRO A 258 -10.18 -6.98 -22.07
C PRO A 258 -10.81 -5.58 -22.14
N THR A 259 -11.66 -5.21 -21.17
CA THR A 259 -12.31 -3.89 -21.14
C THR A 259 -11.31 -2.74 -20.97
N CYS A 260 -10.26 -2.92 -20.16
CA CYS A 260 -9.21 -1.91 -20.01
C CYS A 260 -8.45 -1.70 -21.33
N ARG A 261 -8.10 -2.80 -22.02
CA ARG A 261 -7.38 -2.78 -23.29
C ARG A 261 -8.19 -2.18 -24.44
N GLU A 262 -9.47 -2.52 -24.54
CA GLU A 262 -10.39 -1.95 -25.52
C GLU A 262 -10.50 -0.41 -25.40
N LEU A 263 -10.49 0.10 -24.17
CA LEU A 263 -10.63 1.52 -23.86
C LEU A 263 -9.30 2.27 -23.72
N GLY A 264 -8.15 1.61 -23.95
CA GLY A 264 -6.82 2.23 -23.81
C GLY A 264 -6.49 2.70 -22.39
N ILE A 265 -6.93 1.94 -21.38
CA ILE A 265 -6.77 2.20 -19.95
C ILE A 265 -5.60 1.36 -19.40
N GLY A 266 -4.71 1.96 -18.62
CA GLY A 266 -3.61 1.25 -17.97
C GLY A 266 -4.08 0.34 -16.82
N ILE A 267 -3.34 -0.74 -16.56
CA ILE A 267 -3.69 -1.74 -15.54
C ILE A 267 -2.68 -1.65 -14.39
N VAL A 268 -3.14 -1.29 -13.19
CA VAL A 268 -2.28 -1.22 -11.99
C VAL A 268 -2.52 -2.43 -11.10
N VAL A 269 -1.49 -3.23 -10.88
CA VAL A 269 -1.64 -4.54 -10.26
C VAL A 269 -1.21 -4.51 -8.79
N TYR A 270 -2.18 -4.66 -7.89
CA TYR A 270 -1.93 -4.80 -6.46
C TYR A 270 -1.79 -6.26 -6.03
N SER A 271 -1.03 -6.49 -4.96
CA SER A 271 -0.70 -7.84 -4.45
C SER A 271 -0.14 -8.84 -5.49
N PRO A 272 0.73 -8.46 -6.45
CA PRO A 272 1.24 -9.35 -7.50
C PRO A 272 1.96 -10.61 -6.98
N LEU A 273 2.45 -10.56 -5.74
CA LEU A 273 3.14 -11.66 -5.05
C LEU A 273 2.21 -12.54 -4.19
N GLY A 274 0.90 -12.55 -4.44
CA GLY A 274 -0.07 -13.27 -3.60
C GLY A 274 0.00 -12.81 -2.13
N ARG A 275 0.11 -11.50 -1.91
CA ARG A 275 0.29 -10.87 -0.58
C ARG A 275 1.53 -11.33 0.22
N GLY A 276 2.57 -11.76 -0.49
CA GLY A 276 3.82 -12.28 0.08
C GLY A 276 3.92 -13.80 0.01
N PHE A 277 2.85 -14.50 -0.39
CA PHE A 277 2.87 -15.95 -0.55
C PHE A 277 3.95 -16.41 -1.56
N PHE A 278 4.11 -15.72 -2.69
CA PHE A 278 5.19 -16.05 -3.64
C PHE A 278 6.59 -15.65 -3.17
N ALA A 279 6.74 -14.94 -2.05
CA ALA A 279 8.05 -14.63 -1.46
C ALA A 279 8.49 -15.66 -0.40
N SER A 280 7.55 -16.24 0.35
CA SER A 280 7.86 -17.10 1.52
C SER A 280 7.11 -18.43 1.58
N GLY A 281 6.19 -18.66 0.65
CA GLY A 281 5.33 -19.85 0.58
C GLY A 281 4.45 -19.99 1.83
N PRO A 282 4.10 -21.22 2.25
CA PRO A 282 3.27 -21.45 3.44
C PRO A 282 3.91 -20.93 4.73
N LYS A 283 5.25 -20.86 4.80
CA LYS A 283 6.01 -20.34 5.95
C LYS A 283 5.84 -18.83 6.17
N LEU A 284 5.12 -18.13 5.29
CA LEU A 284 4.79 -16.72 5.50
C LEU A 284 4.12 -16.52 6.86
N LEU A 285 3.14 -17.37 7.22
CA LEU A 285 2.31 -17.22 8.42
C LEU A 285 3.11 -17.31 9.73
N ASP A 286 4.17 -18.12 9.75
CA ASP A 286 5.11 -18.26 10.88
C ASP A 286 5.82 -16.94 11.21
N SER A 287 5.88 -16.01 10.24
CA SER A 287 6.56 -14.71 10.35
C SER A 287 5.62 -13.51 10.50
N LEU A 288 4.31 -13.73 10.53
CA LEU A 288 3.31 -12.66 10.64
C LEU A 288 2.95 -12.35 12.10
N ASP A 289 2.79 -11.06 12.40
CA ASP A 289 2.21 -10.59 13.65
C ASP A 289 0.76 -11.07 13.82
N ASP A 290 0.28 -11.23 15.06
CA ASP A 290 -1.08 -11.72 15.33
C ASP A 290 -2.20 -10.80 14.83
N GLY A 291 -1.92 -9.50 14.70
CA GLY A 291 -2.82 -8.52 14.09
C GLY A 291 -2.75 -8.42 12.56
N ASP A 292 -1.94 -9.25 11.88
CA ASP A 292 -1.79 -9.17 10.42
C ASP A 292 -3.07 -9.65 9.71
N PHE A 293 -3.61 -8.80 8.84
CA PHE A 293 -4.84 -9.04 8.10
C PHE A 293 -4.82 -10.35 7.28
N ARG A 294 -3.64 -10.81 6.84
CA ARG A 294 -3.48 -12.07 6.08
C ARG A 294 -3.81 -13.31 6.93
N LYS A 295 -3.62 -13.26 8.25
CA LYS A 295 -4.03 -14.36 9.16
C LYS A 295 -5.54 -14.60 9.18
N MET A 296 -6.36 -13.68 8.67
CA MET A 296 -7.83 -13.83 8.57
C MET A 296 -8.32 -14.19 7.16
N GLN A 297 -7.45 -14.30 6.16
CA GLN A 297 -7.87 -14.52 4.77
C GLN A 297 -8.08 -16.01 4.46
N PRO A 298 -9.19 -16.40 3.80
CA PRO A 298 -9.50 -17.80 3.52
C PRO A 298 -8.39 -18.59 2.82
N ARG A 299 -7.67 -17.97 1.88
CA ARG A 299 -6.52 -18.55 1.14
C ARG A 299 -5.34 -18.97 2.00
N PHE A 300 -5.27 -18.46 3.23
CA PHE A 300 -4.23 -18.76 4.21
C PHE A 300 -4.73 -19.68 5.36
N GLN A 301 -5.97 -20.20 5.30
CA GLN A 301 -6.54 -21.05 6.35
C GLN A 301 -6.53 -22.53 5.98
N GLY A 302 -6.12 -23.40 6.92
CA GLY A 302 -6.35 -24.85 6.88
C GLY A 302 -6.10 -25.51 5.52
N GLU A 303 -7.07 -26.30 5.07
CA GLU A 303 -6.99 -27.07 3.81
C GLU A 303 -6.76 -26.18 2.58
N ASN A 304 -7.22 -24.92 2.58
CA ASN A 304 -6.92 -24.00 1.49
C ASN A 304 -5.40 -23.74 1.41
N LEU A 305 -4.73 -23.49 2.53
CA LEU A 305 -3.28 -23.26 2.57
C LEU A 305 -2.51 -24.50 2.11
N ASP A 306 -2.94 -25.69 2.54
CA ASP A 306 -2.30 -26.96 2.17
C ASP A 306 -2.45 -27.27 0.68
N HIS A 307 -3.62 -27.00 0.08
CA HIS A 307 -3.81 -27.08 -1.37
C HIS A 307 -2.93 -26.05 -2.10
N ASN A 308 -3.01 -24.80 -1.67
CA ASN A 308 -2.33 -23.65 -2.24
C ASN A 308 -0.79 -23.80 -2.23
N LYS A 309 -0.24 -24.44 -1.19
CA LYS A 309 1.19 -24.78 -1.10
C LYS A 309 1.71 -25.53 -2.34
N THR A 310 0.90 -26.36 -2.99
CA THR A 310 1.33 -27.10 -4.19
C THR A 310 1.67 -26.17 -5.37
N LEU A 311 0.99 -25.02 -5.50
CA LEU A 311 1.32 -23.99 -6.48
C LEU A 311 2.64 -23.27 -6.15
N PHE A 312 2.90 -23.00 -4.86
CA PHE A 312 4.21 -22.49 -4.44
C PHE A 312 5.35 -23.42 -4.85
N GLU A 313 5.20 -24.72 -4.58
CA GLU A 313 6.26 -25.71 -4.82
C GLU A 313 6.59 -25.83 -6.31
N LYS A 314 5.57 -25.79 -7.19
CA LYS A 314 5.74 -25.75 -8.65
C LYS A 314 6.47 -24.49 -9.12
N VAL A 315 6.00 -23.30 -8.72
CA VAL A 315 6.62 -22.01 -9.08
C VAL A 315 8.04 -21.90 -8.53
N ASN A 316 8.28 -22.37 -7.30
CA ASN A 316 9.61 -22.41 -6.69
C ASN A 316 10.55 -23.38 -7.44
N ALA A 317 10.08 -24.56 -7.83
CA ALA A 317 10.87 -25.48 -8.65
C ALA A 317 11.28 -24.83 -10.00
N MET A 318 10.35 -24.12 -10.65
CA MET A 318 10.63 -23.40 -11.89
C MET A 318 11.60 -22.23 -11.69
N ALA A 319 11.43 -21.42 -10.63
CA ALA A 319 12.31 -20.31 -10.29
C ALA A 319 13.76 -20.78 -10.05
N ASN A 320 13.93 -21.92 -9.37
CA ASN A 320 15.24 -22.55 -9.19
C ASN A 320 15.87 -23.00 -10.52
N ARG A 321 15.09 -23.56 -11.47
CA ARG A 321 15.59 -23.87 -12.83
C ARG A 321 15.98 -22.61 -13.60
N LYS A 322 15.23 -21.51 -13.42
CA LYS A 322 15.44 -20.22 -14.08
C LYS A 322 16.61 -19.42 -13.51
N GLY A 323 17.00 -19.68 -12.26
CA GLY A 323 18.04 -18.95 -11.55
C GLY A 323 17.57 -17.64 -10.91
N CYS A 324 16.29 -17.53 -10.54
CA CYS A 324 15.71 -16.37 -9.85
C CYS A 324 14.93 -16.78 -8.60
N THR A 325 14.49 -15.83 -7.78
CA THR A 325 13.60 -16.14 -6.65
C THR A 325 12.17 -16.45 -7.12
N PRO A 326 11.34 -17.16 -6.33
CA PRO A 326 9.93 -17.37 -6.66
C PRO A 326 9.13 -16.06 -6.71
N SER A 327 9.52 -15.06 -5.89
CA SER A 327 8.96 -13.71 -5.95
C SER A 327 9.31 -13.00 -7.26
N GLN A 328 10.55 -13.10 -7.72
CA GLN A 328 10.97 -12.55 -9.00
C GLN A 328 10.26 -13.23 -10.17
N LEU A 329 10.09 -14.55 -10.12
CA LEU A 329 9.38 -15.27 -11.19
C LEU A 329 7.89 -14.87 -11.27
N ALA A 330 7.20 -14.83 -10.13
CA ALA A 330 5.78 -14.45 -10.08
C ALA A 330 5.55 -12.98 -10.49
N LEU A 331 6.44 -12.07 -10.10
CA LEU A 331 6.37 -10.65 -10.47
C LEU A 331 6.77 -10.43 -11.93
N ALA A 332 7.76 -11.18 -12.44
CA ALA A 332 8.12 -11.16 -13.84
C ALA A 332 6.97 -11.63 -14.73
N TRP A 333 6.20 -12.64 -14.31
CA TRP A 333 5.00 -13.05 -15.04
C TRP A 333 3.99 -11.90 -15.19
N VAL A 334 3.74 -11.12 -14.12
CA VAL A 334 2.89 -9.92 -14.20
C VAL A 334 3.46 -8.88 -15.17
N HIS A 335 4.78 -8.63 -15.13
CA HIS A 335 5.45 -7.72 -16.08
C HIS A 335 5.39 -8.18 -17.54
N HIS A 336 5.22 -9.48 -17.81
CA HIS A 336 5.08 -10.00 -19.18
C HIS A 336 3.63 -10.02 -19.68
N GLN A 337 2.64 -9.61 -18.87
CA GLN A 337 1.25 -9.55 -19.31
C GLN A 337 0.97 -8.43 -20.32
N GLY A 338 1.79 -7.37 -20.36
CA GLY A 338 1.76 -6.33 -21.39
C GLY A 338 2.42 -5.02 -20.97
N ASP A 339 2.77 -4.17 -21.94
CA ASP A 339 3.35 -2.84 -21.70
C ASP A 339 2.34 -1.85 -21.07
N ASP A 340 1.06 -2.24 -20.99
CA ASP A 340 -0.05 -1.55 -20.32
C ASP A 340 -0.15 -1.85 -18.81
N VAL A 341 0.70 -2.75 -18.28
CA VAL A 341 0.64 -3.27 -16.91
C VAL A 341 1.72 -2.66 -16.01
N CYS A 342 1.32 -2.10 -14.88
CA CYS A 342 2.22 -1.56 -13.85
C CYS A 342 1.95 -2.21 -12.48
N PRO A 343 2.73 -3.21 -12.04
CA PRO A 343 2.59 -3.77 -10.70
C PRO A 343 3.15 -2.83 -9.63
N ILE A 344 2.48 -2.80 -8.48
CA ILE A 344 2.84 -1.99 -7.30
C ILE A 344 3.16 -2.88 -6.07
N PRO A 345 4.19 -3.74 -6.12
CA PRO A 345 4.54 -4.60 -5.00
C PRO A 345 5.01 -3.76 -3.79
N GLY A 346 4.27 -3.85 -2.68
CA GLY A 346 4.64 -3.18 -1.43
C GLY A 346 5.68 -3.94 -0.61
N THR A 347 6.50 -3.21 0.15
CA THR A 347 7.51 -3.75 1.06
C THR A 347 7.89 -2.72 2.13
N THR A 348 8.48 -3.18 3.23
CA THR A 348 9.06 -2.36 4.32
C THR A 348 10.56 -2.63 4.51
N LYS A 349 11.21 -3.25 3.52
CA LYS A 349 12.62 -3.67 3.54
C LYS A 349 13.27 -3.38 2.19
N ILE A 350 14.49 -2.85 2.22
CA ILE A 350 15.27 -2.49 1.01
C ILE A 350 15.63 -3.75 0.21
N GLU A 351 16.02 -4.84 0.88
CA GLU A 351 16.42 -6.09 0.24
C GLU A 351 15.26 -6.71 -0.56
N ASN A 352 14.05 -6.61 -0.01
CA ASN A 352 12.82 -7.04 -0.69
C ASN A 352 12.47 -6.10 -1.87
N PHE A 353 12.73 -4.80 -1.75
CA PHE A 353 12.55 -3.84 -2.84
C PHE A 353 13.51 -4.16 -4.00
N ASP A 354 14.79 -4.39 -3.70
CA ASP A 354 15.80 -4.74 -4.70
C ASP A 354 15.48 -6.07 -5.40
N GLN A 355 15.01 -7.07 -4.65
CA GLN A 355 14.49 -8.30 -5.22
C GLN A 355 13.32 -8.05 -6.19
N ASN A 356 12.34 -7.21 -5.79
CA ASN A 356 11.19 -6.87 -6.63
C ASN A 356 11.65 -6.16 -7.92
N VAL A 357 12.51 -5.15 -7.85
CA VAL A 357 13.05 -4.45 -9.03
C VAL A 357 13.85 -5.41 -9.92
N GLY A 358 14.57 -6.37 -9.33
CA GLY A 358 15.28 -7.43 -10.06
C GLY A 358 14.38 -8.29 -10.97
N ALA A 359 13.07 -8.35 -10.72
CA ALA A 359 12.12 -9.07 -11.58
C ALA A 359 12.07 -8.52 -13.01
N LEU A 360 12.33 -7.22 -13.23
CA LEU A 360 12.38 -6.58 -14.55
C LEU A 360 13.47 -7.16 -15.48
N SER A 361 14.52 -7.75 -14.88
CA SER A 361 15.62 -8.42 -15.60
C SER A 361 15.31 -9.88 -15.97
N VAL A 362 14.32 -10.51 -15.32
CA VAL A 362 13.89 -11.86 -15.70
C VAL A 362 13.19 -11.78 -17.06
N LYS A 363 13.49 -12.73 -17.95
CA LYS A 363 12.85 -12.86 -19.27
C LYS A 363 12.20 -14.22 -19.37
N LEU A 364 10.91 -14.23 -19.67
CA LEU A 364 10.11 -15.44 -19.79
C LEU A 364 9.92 -15.74 -21.28
N ALA A 365 10.35 -16.93 -21.69
CA ALA A 365 10.07 -17.46 -23.02
C ALA A 365 8.57 -17.82 -23.14
N PRO A 366 7.99 -17.90 -24.35
CA PRO A 366 6.59 -18.28 -24.52
C PRO A 366 6.21 -19.61 -23.85
N GLU A 367 7.13 -20.57 -23.85
CA GLU A 367 6.96 -21.88 -23.22
C GLU A 367 6.95 -21.78 -21.69
N GLU A 368 7.74 -20.85 -21.12
CA GLU A 368 7.77 -20.58 -19.68
C GLU A 368 6.53 -19.81 -19.21
N MET A 369 6.03 -18.87 -20.02
CA MET A 369 4.72 -18.23 -19.78
C MET A 369 3.61 -19.27 -19.78
N SER A 370 3.59 -20.15 -20.77
CA SER A 370 2.62 -21.25 -20.87
C SER A 370 2.72 -22.25 -19.70
N GLU A 371 3.94 -22.57 -19.23
CA GLU A 371 4.15 -23.41 -18.04
C GLU A 371 3.56 -22.74 -16.79
N LEU A 372 3.81 -21.45 -16.57
CA LEU A 372 3.28 -20.69 -15.43
C LEU A 372 1.75 -20.57 -15.46
N GLU A 373 1.18 -20.34 -16.64
CA GLU A 373 -0.27 -20.23 -16.84
C GLU A 373 -0.96 -21.59 -16.60
N ALA A 374 -0.38 -22.69 -17.08
CA ALA A 374 -0.88 -24.03 -16.79
C ALA A 374 -0.76 -24.42 -15.30
N MET A 375 0.22 -23.87 -14.58
CA MET A 375 0.30 -24.03 -13.12
C MET A 375 -0.79 -23.25 -12.38
N ALA A 376 -1.16 -22.07 -12.89
CA ALA A 376 -2.03 -21.08 -12.26
C ALA A 376 -3.46 -21.02 -12.85
N SER A 377 -3.95 -22.14 -13.40
CA SER A 377 -5.34 -22.31 -13.84
C SER A 377 -6.36 -21.99 -12.74
N ASP A 378 -7.61 -21.67 -13.07
CA ASP A 378 -8.63 -21.20 -12.12
C ASP A 378 -8.82 -22.06 -10.86
N ASP A 379 -8.70 -23.39 -10.97
CA ASP A 379 -8.82 -24.34 -9.85
C ASP A 379 -7.55 -24.46 -8.98
N ALA A 380 -6.43 -23.82 -9.36
CA ALA A 380 -5.14 -23.95 -8.69
C ALA A 380 -5.10 -23.29 -7.31
N VAL A 381 -5.98 -22.32 -7.03
CA VAL A 381 -6.06 -21.62 -5.73
C VAL A 381 -7.42 -21.87 -5.08
N LYS A 382 -7.41 -22.23 -3.80
CA LYS A 382 -8.62 -22.40 -2.97
C LYS A 382 -8.72 -21.32 -1.88
N GLY A 383 -9.96 -20.97 -1.56
CA GLY A 383 -10.33 -19.84 -0.70
C GLY A 383 -10.44 -18.51 -1.44
N ASP A 384 -11.30 -17.63 -0.94
CA ASP A 384 -11.54 -16.29 -1.48
C ASP A 384 -10.39 -15.29 -1.19
N ARG A 385 -10.33 -14.22 -1.99
CA ARG A 385 -9.37 -13.11 -1.85
C ARG A 385 -9.47 -12.38 -0.51
N TYR A 386 -10.65 -12.42 0.12
CA TYR A 386 -11.04 -11.71 1.33
C TYR A 386 -12.04 -12.54 2.15
N MET A 387 -12.27 -12.14 3.39
CA MET A 387 -13.46 -12.53 4.15
C MET A 387 -14.72 -11.82 3.61
N GLU A 388 -15.89 -12.33 3.99
CA GLU A 388 -17.20 -11.75 3.64
C GLU A 388 -17.28 -10.26 4.02
N GLY A 389 -17.98 -9.48 3.19
CA GLY A 389 -18.20 -8.03 3.41
C GLY A 389 -17.13 -7.09 2.85
N ILE A 390 -16.03 -7.60 2.27
CA ILE A 390 -15.11 -6.78 1.47
C ILE A 390 -15.54 -6.85 0.00
N ALA A 391 -16.00 -5.72 -0.53
CA ALA A 391 -16.37 -5.59 -1.94
C ALA A 391 -15.15 -5.84 -2.84
N THR A 392 -15.40 -6.35 -4.04
CA THR A 392 -14.43 -6.48 -5.14
C THR A 392 -15.08 -5.94 -6.42
N PHE A 393 -14.42 -6.07 -7.58
CA PHE A 393 -15.08 -5.76 -8.86
C PHE A 393 -16.36 -6.59 -9.09
N LYS A 394 -16.48 -7.76 -8.46
CA LYS A 394 -17.69 -8.60 -8.51
C LYS A 394 -18.81 -7.94 -7.72
N GLY A 395 -19.88 -7.56 -8.42
CA GLY A 395 -21.00 -6.79 -7.86
C GLY A 395 -20.75 -5.27 -7.77
N ALA A 396 -19.66 -4.76 -8.35
CA ALA A 396 -19.35 -3.32 -8.39
C ALA A 396 -20.07 -2.56 -9.52
N ASP A 397 -21.34 -2.89 -9.75
CA ASP A 397 -22.24 -2.15 -10.64
C ASP A 397 -22.91 -1.00 -9.88
N THR A 398 -23.15 0.11 -10.59
CA THR A 398 -23.81 1.31 -10.02
C THR A 398 -25.20 1.52 -10.61
N PRO A 399 -26.14 2.19 -9.91
CA PRO A 399 -27.46 2.50 -10.45
C PRO A 399 -27.35 3.35 -11.72
N PRO A 400 -28.32 3.30 -12.65
CA PRO A 400 -28.27 4.10 -13.87
C PRO A 400 -28.39 5.60 -13.55
N PHE A 401 -27.66 6.44 -14.29
CA PHE A 401 -27.71 7.90 -14.07
C PHE A 401 -29.11 8.52 -14.23
N SER A 402 -29.98 7.89 -15.02
CA SER A 402 -31.37 8.34 -15.23
C SER A 402 -32.26 8.25 -13.99
N SER A 403 -31.86 7.52 -12.94
CA SER A 403 -32.56 7.47 -11.65
C SER A 403 -31.91 8.34 -10.57
N TRP A 404 -31.00 9.24 -10.95
CA TRP A 404 -30.31 10.13 -10.00
C TRP A 404 -31.10 11.42 -9.75
N GLU A 405 -31.72 11.51 -8.58
CA GLU A 405 -32.15 12.79 -8.01
C GLU A 405 -30.95 13.38 -7.26
N SER A 406 -30.47 14.55 -7.68
CA SER A 406 -29.34 15.23 -7.02
C SER A 406 -29.78 15.76 -5.65
N ALA A 407 -29.26 15.15 -4.58
CA ALA A 407 -29.39 15.62 -3.20
C ALA A 407 -28.53 16.86 -2.90
#